data_AF-A0A6I9N4W3-F1
#
_entry.id   AF-A0A6I9N4W3-F1
#
_cell.length_a   1.000
_cell.length_b   1.000
_cell.length_c   1.000
_cell.angle_alpha   90.00
_cell.angle_beta   90.00
_cell.angle_gamma   90.00
#
_symmetry.space_group_name_H-M   'P 1'
#
loop_
_entity.id
_entity.type
_entity.pdbx_description
1 polymer ?
#
loop_
_entity_poly.entity_id
_entity_poly.type
_entity_poly.pdbx_seq_one_letter_code
_entity_poly.pdbx_strand_id
1 'polypeptide(L)'
;MLGNNSKLTSESDETCIFCLIANGQDKETQVIKKNNELVCFRDIYPAAPHHYLVVPIQHIHNCFSLHRGNVDLVKRMAEMGKAVLQDQGITNMEDISLGFHQPPFTSVGHLHLHVLAPRSQIYQHLMYKFIPKTDNFVTEESLRNRIKDKASIVKGEWSGLYKLSRPSIFSRLSVVGSRR
;
A
#
# COMPACT_ATOMS: atom_id res chain seq x y z
N MET A 1 -16.31 -26.86 -25.32
CA MET A 1 -15.88 -25.43 -25.27
C MET A 1 -15.22 -25.21 -23.92
N LEU A 2 -13.90 -25.45 -23.83
CA LEU A 2 -13.15 -25.18 -22.60
C LEU A 2 -12.92 -23.67 -22.54
N GLY A 3 -13.71 -22.99 -21.69
CA GLY A 3 -13.53 -21.57 -21.42
C GLY A 3 -12.27 -21.36 -20.60
N ASN A 4 -11.16 -21.07 -21.27
CA ASN A 4 -9.95 -20.55 -20.63
C ASN A 4 -10.28 -19.18 -20.03
N ASN A 5 -10.61 -19.17 -18.75
CA ASN A 5 -10.73 -17.96 -17.95
C ASN A 5 -9.34 -17.65 -17.37
N SER A 6 -8.36 -17.41 -18.25
CA SER A 6 -7.03 -16.96 -17.85
C SER A 6 -7.18 -15.51 -17.38
N LYS A 7 -7.37 -15.36 -16.07
CA LYS A 7 -7.23 -14.10 -15.35
C LYS A 7 -5.89 -13.49 -15.80
N LEU A 8 -5.93 -12.40 -16.57
CA LEU A 8 -4.75 -11.70 -17.05
C LEU A 8 -3.93 -11.26 -15.84
N THR A 9 -2.90 -12.03 -15.51
CA THR A 9 -1.89 -11.67 -14.52
C THR A 9 -0.90 -10.73 -15.19
N SER A 10 -0.62 -9.57 -14.58
CA SER A 10 0.38 -8.64 -15.09
C SER A 10 1.79 -9.26 -15.00
N GLU A 11 2.72 -8.88 -15.87
CA GLU A 11 4.13 -9.32 -15.82
C GLU A 11 4.78 -9.12 -14.44
N SER A 12 4.32 -8.12 -13.67
CA SER A 12 4.73 -7.87 -12.29
C SER A 12 4.37 -9.01 -11.33
N ASP A 13 3.29 -9.74 -11.60
CA ASP A 13 2.75 -10.76 -10.70
C ASP A 13 3.52 -12.09 -10.85
N GLU A 14 4.06 -12.36 -12.04
CA GLU A 14 4.81 -13.58 -12.34
C GLU A 14 6.25 -13.53 -11.82
N THR A 15 6.84 -12.33 -11.74
CA THR A 15 8.23 -12.13 -11.33
C THR A 15 8.40 -11.63 -9.89
N CYS A 16 7.32 -11.16 -9.26
CA CYS A 16 7.37 -10.69 -7.88
C CYS A 16 7.48 -11.85 -6.88
N ILE A 17 8.58 -11.90 -6.11
CA ILE A 17 8.79 -12.92 -5.09
C ILE A 17 7.66 -12.99 -4.05
N PHE A 18 7.04 -11.86 -3.68
CA PHE A 18 5.91 -11.85 -2.75
C PHE A 18 4.61 -12.37 -3.39
N CYS A 19 4.42 -12.20 -4.70
CA CYS A 19 3.35 -12.90 -5.42
C CYS A 19 3.58 -14.41 -5.44
N LEU A 20 4.81 -14.86 -5.69
CA LEU A 20 5.15 -16.28 -5.65
C LEU A 20 4.88 -16.89 -4.26
N ILE A 21 5.29 -16.21 -3.18
CA ILE A 21 4.98 -16.62 -1.80
C ILE A 21 3.48 -16.63 -1.56
N ALA A 22 2.78 -15.54 -1.91
CA ALA A 22 1.35 -15.42 -1.63
C ALA A 22 0.51 -16.48 -2.36
N ASN A 23 0.92 -16.87 -3.57
CA ASN A 23 0.29 -17.92 -4.36
C ASN A 23 0.81 -19.34 -4.06
N GLY A 24 1.76 -19.50 -3.14
CA GLY A 24 2.29 -20.82 -2.74
C GLY A 24 3.19 -21.47 -3.80
N GLN A 25 3.80 -20.65 -4.66
CA GLN A 25 4.76 -21.08 -5.69
C GLN A 25 6.20 -21.10 -5.14
N ASP A 26 6.49 -20.30 -4.12
CA ASP A 26 7.73 -20.40 -3.36
C ASP A 26 7.63 -21.49 -2.28
N LYS A 27 8.59 -22.43 -2.29
CA LYS A 27 8.61 -23.59 -1.37
C LYS A 27 9.52 -23.37 -0.16
N GLU A 28 10.36 -22.34 -0.19
CA GLU A 28 11.34 -22.06 0.86
C GLU A 28 10.73 -21.23 2.00
N THR A 29 9.83 -20.30 1.68
CA THR A 29 9.20 -19.44 2.68
C THR A 29 8.19 -20.21 3.52
N GLN A 30 8.44 -20.24 4.83
CA GLN A 30 7.47 -20.73 5.80
C GLN A 30 6.36 -19.69 6.02
N VAL A 31 5.18 -19.98 5.49
CA VAL A 31 3.95 -19.21 5.77
C VAL A 31 3.47 -19.50 7.19
N ILE A 32 3.27 -18.45 7.98
CA ILE A 32 2.79 -18.53 9.37
C ILE A 32 1.27 -18.52 9.42
N LYS A 33 0.64 -17.65 8.61
CA LYS A 33 -0.81 -17.48 8.57
C LYS A 33 -1.25 -17.07 7.17
N LYS A 34 -2.36 -17.61 6.68
CA LYS A 34 -2.93 -17.28 5.37
C LYS A 34 -4.45 -17.34 5.42
N ASN A 35 -5.10 -16.43 4.72
CA ASN A 35 -6.53 -16.49 4.42
C ASN A 35 -6.77 -16.19 2.93
N ASN A 36 -8.01 -15.91 2.54
CA ASN A 36 -8.38 -15.67 1.14
C ASN A 36 -7.87 -14.34 0.56
N GLU A 37 -7.29 -13.46 1.37
CA GLU A 37 -6.85 -12.12 0.95
C GLU A 37 -5.39 -11.82 1.32
N LEU A 38 -4.88 -12.37 2.42
CA LEU A 38 -3.61 -12.00 3.04
C LEU A 38 -2.77 -13.24 3.39
N VAL A 39 -1.46 -13.06 3.33
CA VAL A 39 -0.45 -14.04 3.76
C VAL A 39 0.53 -13.35 4.72
N CYS A 40 0.89 -14.04 5.80
CA CYS A 40 1.89 -13.62 6.77
C CYS A 40 3.01 -14.64 6.84
N PHE A 41 4.26 -14.18 6.77
CA PHE A 41 5.46 -15.02 6.83
C PHE A 41 6.60 -14.28 7.53
N ARG A 42 7.67 -15.00 7.88
CA ARG A 42 8.83 -14.43 8.56
C ARG A 42 9.72 -13.67 7.59
N ASP A 43 10.19 -12.49 8.00
CA ASP A 43 11.21 -11.78 7.25
C ASP A 43 12.54 -12.56 7.29
N ILE A 44 13.20 -12.72 6.14
CA ILE A 44 14.47 -13.44 6.02
C ILE A 44 15.65 -12.66 6.65
N TYR A 45 15.50 -11.35 6.81
CA TYR A 45 16.45 -10.44 7.48
C TYR A 45 15.75 -9.75 8.65
N PRO A 46 15.45 -10.46 9.76
CA PRO A 46 14.68 -9.92 10.86
C PRO A 46 15.38 -8.74 11.53
N ALA A 47 14.64 -7.64 11.76
CA ALA A 47 15.16 -6.44 12.40
C ALA A 47 14.91 -6.39 13.92
N ALA A 48 14.04 -7.26 14.42
CA ALA A 48 13.69 -7.48 15.82
C ALA A 48 13.49 -9.00 16.04
N PRO A 49 13.44 -9.49 17.30
CA PRO A 49 13.26 -10.92 17.59
C PRO A 49 12.07 -11.56 16.85
N HIS A 50 10.96 -10.81 16.74
CA HIS A 50 9.83 -11.13 15.89
C HIS A 50 9.74 -10.08 14.79
N HIS A 51 9.99 -10.50 13.56
CA HIS A 51 9.81 -9.69 12.36
C HIS A 51 9.05 -10.49 11.31
N TYR A 52 7.80 -10.08 11.07
CA TYR A 52 6.92 -10.72 10.10
C TYR A 52 6.48 -9.71 9.05
N LEU A 53 6.15 -10.24 7.87
CA LEU A 53 5.60 -9.49 6.76
C LEU A 53 4.18 -9.97 6.50
N VAL A 54 3.22 -9.06 6.48
CA VAL A 54 1.85 -9.32 6.00
C VAL A 54 1.70 -8.72 4.61
N VAL A 55 1.32 -9.53 3.63
CA VAL A 55 1.16 -9.13 2.23
C VAL A 55 -0.24 -9.50 1.70
N PRO A 56 -0.85 -8.68 0.83
CA PRO A 56 -2.03 -9.11 0.09
C PRO A 56 -1.68 -10.15 -0.97
N ILE A 57 -2.63 -11.04 -1.27
CA ILE A 57 -2.52 -11.97 -2.40
C ILE A 57 -2.55 -11.20 -3.73
N GLN A 58 -3.39 -10.16 -3.82
CA GLN A 58 -3.38 -9.25 -4.96
C GLN A 58 -2.09 -8.42 -4.96
N HIS A 59 -1.43 -8.32 -6.11
CA HIS A 59 -0.29 -7.44 -6.26
C HIS A 59 -0.72 -5.97 -6.15
N ILE A 60 -0.17 -5.27 -5.17
CA ILE A 60 -0.27 -3.82 -5.00
C ILE A 60 1.15 -3.32 -4.82
N HIS A 61 1.65 -2.45 -5.69
CA HIS A 61 3.09 -2.17 -5.76
C HIS A 61 3.67 -1.66 -4.43
N ASN A 62 3.06 -0.67 -3.77
CA ASN A 62 3.50 -0.18 -2.46
C ASN A 62 2.41 0.65 -1.76
N CYS A 63 2.73 1.24 -0.60
CA CYS A 63 1.79 2.05 0.17
C CYS A 63 1.34 3.36 -0.51
N PHE A 64 2.03 3.85 -1.54
CA PHE A 64 1.60 5.02 -2.32
C PHE A 64 0.54 4.67 -3.36
N SER A 65 0.44 3.40 -3.75
CA SER A 65 -0.63 2.89 -4.62
C SER A 65 -1.99 2.80 -3.92
N LEU A 66 -2.03 2.97 -2.59
CA LEU A 66 -3.25 2.87 -1.80
C LEU A 66 -4.12 4.12 -1.91
N HIS A 67 -5.43 3.89 -2.01
CA HIS A 67 -6.47 4.90 -2.01
C HIS A 67 -7.48 4.64 -0.88
N ARG A 68 -8.51 5.49 -0.75
CA ARG A 68 -9.54 5.38 0.29
C ARG A 68 -10.21 4.00 0.35
N GLY A 69 -10.36 3.32 -0.79
CA GLY A 69 -10.95 1.98 -0.86
C GLY A 69 -10.11 0.89 -0.19
N ASN A 70 -8.82 1.15 0.08
CA ASN A 70 -7.92 0.19 0.73
C ASN A 70 -7.77 0.42 2.25
N VAL A 71 -8.53 1.33 2.86
CA VAL A 71 -8.47 1.57 4.32
C VAL A 71 -8.71 0.28 5.09
N ASP A 72 -9.71 -0.50 4.71
CA ASP A 72 -10.05 -1.73 5.40
C ASP A 72 -9.03 -2.85 5.12
N LEU A 73 -8.37 -2.83 3.96
CA LEU A 73 -7.26 -3.74 3.66
C LEU A 73 -6.11 -3.50 4.66
N VAL A 74 -5.66 -2.24 4.83
CA VAL A 74 -4.58 -1.90 5.78
C VAL A 74 -4.97 -2.29 7.21
N LYS A 75 -6.24 -2.08 7.59
CA LYS A 75 -6.77 -2.51 8.89
C LYS A 75 -6.67 -4.03 9.07
N ARG A 76 -7.11 -4.82 8.09
CA ARG A 76 -7.03 -6.29 8.13
C ARG A 76 -5.59 -6.80 8.13
N MET A 77 -4.67 -6.13 7.44
CA MET A 77 -3.24 -6.44 7.51
C MET A 77 -2.70 -6.27 8.93
N ALA A 78 -3.05 -5.17 9.60
CA ALA A 78 -2.66 -4.92 10.99
C ALA A 78 -3.28 -5.93 11.96
N GLU A 79 -4.55 -6.29 11.76
CA GLU A 79 -5.24 -7.32 12.55
C GLU A 79 -4.57 -8.70 12.41
N MET A 80 -4.22 -9.11 11.19
CA MET A 80 -3.48 -10.35 10.95
C MET A 80 -2.10 -10.33 11.63
N GLY A 81 -1.36 -9.23 11.52
CA GLY A 81 -0.05 -9.08 12.16
C GLY A 81 -0.12 -9.20 13.68
N LYS A 82 -1.11 -8.53 14.31
CA LYS A 82 -1.36 -8.63 15.76
C LYS A 82 -1.76 -10.05 16.17
N ALA A 83 -2.62 -10.71 15.40
CA ALA A 83 -3.01 -12.08 15.68
C ALA A 83 -1.81 -13.03 15.61
N VAL A 84 -0.91 -12.85 14.62
CA VAL A 84 0.32 -13.65 14.54
C VAL A 84 1.23 -13.41 15.75
N LEU A 85 1.39 -12.18 16.21
CA LEU A 85 2.16 -11.90 17.43
C LEU A 85 1.57 -12.62 18.66
N GLN A 86 0.24 -12.60 18.81
CA GLN A 86 -0.45 -13.31 19.89
C GLN A 86 -0.28 -14.83 19.79
N ASP A 87 -0.44 -15.39 18.59
CA ASP A 87 -0.22 -16.83 18.32
C ASP A 87 1.23 -17.27 18.63
N GLN A 88 2.18 -16.32 18.63
CA GLN A 88 3.60 -16.53 18.98
C GLN A 88 3.92 -16.22 20.45
N GLY A 89 2.91 -15.93 21.29
CA GLY A 89 3.06 -15.70 22.72
C GLY A 89 3.45 -14.26 23.11
N ILE A 90 3.41 -13.31 22.18
CA ILE A 90 3.67 -11.90 22.48
C ILE A 90 2.43 -11.25 23.11
N THR A 91 2.56 -10.89 24.38
CA THR A 91 1.47 -10.30 25.18
C THR A 91 1.59 -8.79 25.31
N ASN A 92 2.81 -8.23 25.27
CA ASN A 92 3.04 -6.79 25.32
C ASN A 92 2.79 -6.14 23.95
N MET A 93 1.53 -5.80 23.67
CA MET A 93 1.12 -5.16 22.42
C MET A 93 1.43 -3.65 22.37
N GLU A 94 1.95 -3.06 23.45
CA GLU A 94 2.40 -1.67 23.48
C GLU A 94 3.81 -1.51 22.90
N ASP A 95 4.63 -2.56 22.98
CA ASP A 95 5.99 -2.59 22.46
C ASP A 95 6.09 -3.27 21.09
N ILE A 96 5.20 -2.89 20.16
CA ILE A 96 5.21 -3.40 18.79
C ILE A 96 5.33 -2.25 17.78
N SER A 97 5.77 -2.55 16.56
CA SER A 97 5.76 -1.60 15.45
C SER A 97 5.04 -2.21 14.26
N LEU A 98 3.99 -1.53 13.77
CA LEU A 98 3.25 -1.90 12.57
C LEU A 98 3.35 -0.75 11.56
N GLY A 99 3.92 -1.01 10.39
CA GLY A 99 4.03 0.02 9.36
C GLY A 99 4.66 -0.45 8.06
N PHE A 100 4.83 0.50 7.16
CA PHE A 100 5.27 0.27 5.79
C PHE A 100 6.51 1.11 5.51
N HIS A 101 7.51 0.52 4.85
CA HIS A 101 8.53 1.33 4.19
C HIS A 101 7.90 2.12 3.03
N GLN A 102 8.36 3.34 2.81
CA GLN A 102 7.89 4.20 1.72
C GLN A 102 8.95 4.27 0.62
N PRO A 103 8.56 4.32 -0.66
CA PRO A 103 9.50 4.53 -1.77
C PRO A 103 10.36 5.78 -1.58
N PRO A 104 11.64 5.78 -1.99
CA PRO A 104 12.35 4.69 -2.68
C PRO A 104 12.93 3.59 -1.76
N PHE A 105 12.60 3.58 -0.46
CA PHE A 105 13.21 2.70 0.54
C PHE A 105 12.54 1.32 0.70
N THR A 106 11.89 0.82 -0.35
CA THR A 106 11.24 -0.50 -0.38
C THR A 106 12.13 -1.52 -1.08
N SER A 107 12.39 -2.67 -0.45
CA SER A 107 13.20 -3.75 -1.04
C SER A 107 12.44 -4.57 -2.09
N VAL A 108 11.14 -4.77 -1.89
CA VAL A 108 10.26 -5.53 -2.80
C VAL A 108 9.07 -4.67 -3.18
N GLY A 109 8.80 -4.56 -4.49
CA GLY A 109 7.69 -3.81 -5.08
C GLY A 109 6.34 -4.51 -4.94
N HIS A 110 5.99 -4.94 -3.73
CA HIS A 110 4.70 -5.51 -3.37
C HIS A 110 4.37 -5.05 -1.96
N LEU A 111 3.15 -4.57 -1.73
CA LEU A 111 2.72 -3.99 -0.46
C LEU A 111 2.93 -4.98 0.68
N HIS A 112 3.77 -4.61 1.64
CA HIS A 112 4.05 -5.45 2.79
C HIS A 112 4.05 -4.62 4.07
N LEU A 113 3.25 -5.06 5.05
CA LEU A 113 3.26 -4.51 6.39
C LEU A 113 4.37 -5.20 7.19
N HIS A 114 5.30 -4.42 7.73
CA HIS A 114 6.25 -4.87 8.74
C HIS A 114 5.55 -4.99 10.09
N VAL A 115 5.69 -6.16 10.72
CA VAL A 115 5.18 -6.48 12.05
C VAL A 115 6.39 -6.80 12.92
N LEU A 116 6.73 -5.90 13.83
CA LEU A 116 7.92 -5.98 14.68
C LEU A 116 7.54 -6.10 16.15
N ALA A 117 8.15 -7.04 16.86
CA ALA A 117 8.08 -7.12 18.31
C ALA A 117 9.33 -7.79 18.93
N PRO A 118 9.71 -7.40 20.15
CA PRO A 118 9.46 -6.09 20.73
C PRO A 118 10.12 -4.97 19.90
N ARG A 119 9.45 -3.82 19.76
CA ARG A 119 9.98 -2.64 19.04
C ARG A 119 11.22 -2.10 19.73
N SER A 120 11.27 -2.16 21.06
CA SER A 120 12.43 -1.75 21.87
C SER A 120 13.71 -2.54 21.57
N GLN A 121 13.60 -3.72 20.95
CA GLN A 121 14.74 -4.57 20.59
C GLN A 121 15.02 -4.58 19.07
N ILE A 122 14.58 -3.57 18.34
CA ILE A 122 15.05 -3.38 16.97
C ILE A 122 16.58 -3.18 17.00
N TYR A 123 17.31 -3.93 16.16
CA TYR A 123 18.76 -3.84 16.12
C TYR A 123 19.20 -2.42 15.78
N GLN A 124 20.14 -1.88 16.56
CA GLN A 124 20.56 -0.48 16.50
C GLN A 124 20.95 -0.04 15.07
N HIS A 125 21.66 -0.89 14.33
CA HIS A 125 22.10 -0.61 12.96
C HIS A 125 20.96 -0.63 11.92
N LEU A 126 19.78 -1.16 12.26
CA LEU A 126 18.59 -1.18 11.39
C LEU A 126 17.52 -0.17 11.81
N MET A 127 17.63 0.42 13.00
CA MET A 127 16.62 1.28 13.59
C MET A 127 16.17 2.42 12.67
N TYR A 128 17.09 3.02 11.88
CA TYR A 128 16.80 4.13 10.97
C TYR A 128 15.74 3.82 9.91
N LYS A 129 15.52 2.53 9.58
CA LYS A 129 14.51 2.08 8.62
C LYS A 129 13.09 2.09 9.20
N PHE A 130 12.97 2.03 10.53
CA PHE A 130 11.70 1.80 11.25
C PHE A 130 11.30 2.96 12.17
N ILE A 131 11.88 4.15 11.94
CA ILE A 131 11.55 5.37 12.69
C ILE A 131 10.21 5.92 12.18
N PRO A 132 9.14 5.93 12.99
CA PRO A 132 7.84 6.46 12.59
C PRO A 132 7.92 7.92 12.17
N LYS A 133 7.02 8.33 11.27
CA LYS A 133 6.88 9.72 10.81
C LYS A 133 8.13 10.27 10.10
N THR A 134 8.94 9.39 9.54
CA THR A 134 10.02 9.76 8.61
C THR A 134 9.57 9.49 7.18
N ASP A 135 10.33 9.99 6.22
CA ASP A 135 10.11 9.65 4.80
C ASP A 135 10.33 8.17 4.53
N ASN A 136 11.03 7.45 5.42
CA ASN A 136 11.31 6.03 5.25
C ASN A 136 10.16 5.13 5.70
N PHE A 137 9.44 5.51 6.77
CA PHE A 137 8.50 4.60 7.45
C PHE A 137 7.22 5.30 7.91
N VAL A 138 6.08 4.78 7.46
CA VAL A 138 4.75 5.24 7.86
C VAL A 138 4.06 4.17 8.70
N THR A 139 3.53 4.54 9.87
CA THR A 139 2.74 3.59 10.67
C THR A 139 1.45 3.25 9.96
N GLU A 140 0.94 2.05 10.21
CA GLU A 140 -0.30 1.58 9.60
C GLU A 140 -1.47 2.56 9.89
N GLU A 141 -1.53 3.09 11.11
CA GLU A 141 -2.54 4.05 11.53
C GLU A 141 -2.43 5.38 10.78
N SER A 142 -1.21 5.94 10.70
CA SER A 142 -0.95 7.19 9.98
C SER A 142 -1.28 7.04 8.49
N LEU A 143 -0.96 5.88 7.91
CA LEU A 143 -1.29 5.57 6.52
C LEU A 143 -2.79 5.52 6.29
N ARG A 144 -3.56 4.84 7.17
CA ARG A 144 -5.03 4.81 7.09
C ARG A 144 -5.63 6.20 7.16
N ASN A 145 -5.16 7.06 8.06
CA ASN A 145 -5.65 8.43 8.16
C ASN A 145 -5.33 9.23 6.89
N ARG A 146 -4.07 9.16 6.41
CA ARG A 146 -3.63 9.82 5.17
C ARG A 146 -4.48 9.46 3.95
N ILE A 147 -4.81 8.18 3.76
CA ILE A 147 -5.61 7.74 2.60
C ILE A 147 -7.12 7.99 2.77
N LYS A 148 -7.62 8.17 4.00
CA LYS A 148 -8.97 8.68 4.26
C LYS A 148 -9.08 10.16 3.85
N ASP A 149 -8.09 10.96 4.23
CA ASP A 149 -8.10 12.43 4.08
C ASP A 149 -7.81 12.92 2.66
N LYS A 150 -7.06 12.15 1.84
CA LYS A 150 -6.90 12.46 0.41
C LYS A 150 -8.25 12.63 -0.32
N ALA A 151 -9.33 12.05 0.18
CA ALA A 151 -10.66 12.16 -0.42
C ALA A 151 -11.46 13.39 0.04
N SER A 152 -11.17 13.98 1.19
CA SER A 152 -11.86 15.20 1.65
C SER A 152 -11.38 16.44 0.88
N ILE A 153 -10.11 16.46 0.44
CA ILE A 153 -9.56 17.53 -0.40
C ILE A 153 -10.24 17.53 -1.79
N VAL A 154 -10.39 16.37 -2.42
CA VAL A 154 -11.05 16.27 -3.75
C VAL A 154 -12.53 16.63 -3.70
N LYS A 155 -13.23 16.35 -2.59
CA LYS A 155 -14.64 16.74 -2.40
C LYS A 155 -14.82 18.22 -2.03
N GLY A 156 -13.79 18.88 -1.48
CA GLY A 156 -13.83 20.26 -1.03
C GLY A 156 -13.47 21.32 -2.09
N GLU A 157 -12.80 20.94 -3.18
CA GLU A 157 -12.31 21.90 -4.19
C GLU A 157 -13.22 22.08 -5.43
N TRP A 158 -14.24 21.25 -5.62
CA TRP A 158 -15.15 21.32 -6.77
C TRP A 158 -16.47 22.07 -6.54
N SER A 159 -16.61 22.82 -5.43
CA SER A 159 -17.78 23.68 -5.20
C SER A 159 -17.51 25.18 -5.36
N GLY A 160 -16.30 25.58 -5.78
CA GLY A 160 -15.83 26.96 -5.58
C GLY A 160 -15.46 27.82 -6.79
N LEU A 161 -15.16 27.29 -7.99
CA LEU A 161 -14.44 28.12 -8.99
C LEU A 161 -14.75 27.83 -10.47
N TYR A 162 -16.02 27.90 -10.92
CA TYR A 162 -16.33 28.23 -12.33
C TYR A 162 -17.63 29.04 -12.47
N LYS A 163 -17.66 30.26 -11.92
CA LYS A 163 -18.55 31.33 -12.40
C LYS A 163 -17.71 32.56 -12.76
N LEU A 164 -16.86 32.41 -13.77
CA LEU A 164 -16.33 33.57 -14.48
C LEU A 164 -16.76 33.43 -15.94
N SER A 165 -17.66 34.34 -16.30
CA SER A 165 -18.22 34.61 -17.62
C SER A 165 -17.16 34.59 -18.71
N ARG A 166 -17.36 33.73 -19.72
CA ARG A 166 -16.67 33.82 -21.00
C ARG A 166 -17.05 35.15 -21.68
N PRO A 167 -16.11 36.02 -22.09
CA PRO A 167 -16.42 37.10 -23.03
C PRO A 167 -16.70 36.48 -24.40
N SER A 168 -17.81 36.86 -25.03
CA SER A 168 -18.13 36.48 -26.40
C SER A 168 -17.18 37.18 -27.37
N ILE A 169 -16.27 36.45 -28.00
CA ILE A 169 -15.60 36.90 -29.23
C ILE A 169 -16.24 36.14 -30.38
N PHE A 170 -17.31 36.72 -30.91
CA PHE A 170 -17.73 36.54 -32.30
C PHE A 170 -18.28 37.87 -32.78
N SER A 171 -17.42 38.66 -33.40
CA SER A 171 -17.86 39.74 -34.27
C SER A 171 -16.98 39.80 -35.52
N ARG A 172 -17.63 39.42 -36.64
CA ARG A 172 -17.56 40.09 -37.93
C ARG A 172 -16.34 39.80 -38.83
N LEU A 173 -16.47 38.73 -39.62
CA LEU A 173 -15.97 38.72 -41.00
C LEU A 173 -17.19 38.87 -41.93
N SER A 174 -17.30 40.03 -42.58
CA SER A 174 -18.22 40.25 -43.69
C SER A 174 -17.43 40.71 -44.91
N VAL A 175 -17.32 39.79 -45.85
CA VAL A 175 -17.40 39.95 -47.32
C VAL A 175 -16.56 41.07 -47.95
N VAL A 176 -15.44 40.67 -48.57
CA VAL A 176 -14.89 41.38 -49.74
C VAL A 176 -15.22 40.54 -50.97
N GLY A 177 -15.98 41.12 -51.90
CA GLY A 177 -16.19 40.53 -53.22
C GLY A 177 -17.37 41.11 -53.98
N SER A 178 -17.16 42.22 -54.69
CA SER A 178 -17.62 42.40 -56.09
C SER A 178 -17.15 43.73 -56.71
N ARG A 179 -16.30 43.61 -57.74
CA ARG A 179 -16.24 44.35 -59.02
C ARG A 179 -16.43 45.88 -59.01
N ARG A 180 -15.42 46.62 -59.49
CA ARG A 180 -15.16 46.94 -60.91
C ARG A 180 -13.73 47.47 -61.06
#